data_AF-A0A832BRS7-F1
#
_entry.id   AF-A0A832BRS7-F1
#
_cell.length_a   1.000
_cell.length_b   1.000
_cell.length_c   1.000
_cell.angle_alpha   90.00
_cell.angle_beta   90.00
_cell.angle_gamma   90.00
#
_symmetry.space_group_name_H-M   'P 1'
#
loop_
_entity.id
_entity.type
_entity.pdbx_description
1 polymer ?
#
loop_
_entity_poly.entity_id
_entity_poly.type
_entity_poly.pdbx_seq_one_letter_code
_entity_poly.pdbx_strand_id
1 'polypeptide(L)' 'MYSGLCIKRLRMFKEIKQETVAKRLGITQQAYSKLENLDIISGNRLIEILDALNSSLKELEAVNKLYSTTPK' A
#
# COMPACT_ATOMS: atom_id res chain seq x y z
N MET A 1 -0.31 -12.47 5.29
CA MET A 1 0.93 -11.82 4.82
C MET A 1 0.56 -10.88 3.70
N TYR A 2 0.99 -9.62 3.72
CA TYR A 2 0.58 -8.60 2.75
C TYR A 2 1.68 -8.37 1.71
N SER A 3 1.29 -8.19 0.46
CA SER A 3 2.20 -7.86 -0.63
C SER A 3 2.16 -6.37 -0.97
N GLY A 4 3.15 -5.89 -1.72
CA GLY A 4 3.16 -4.55 -2.30
C GLY A 4 1.94 -4.27 -3.19
N LEU A 5 1.40 -5.30 -3.86
CA LEU A 5 0.19 -5.16 -4.66
C LEU A 5 -1.02 -4.76 -3.80
N CYS A 6 -1.12 -5.29 -2.57
CA CYS A 6 -2.16 -4.89 -1.63
C CYS A 6 -2.08 -3.40 -1.28
N ILE A 7 -0.85 -2.90 -1.08
CA ILE A 7 -0.58 -1.48 -0.79
C ILE A 7 -0.90 -0.61 -2.01
N LYS A 8 -0.50 -1.05 -3.21
CA LYS A 8 -0.82 -0.35 -4.46
C LYS A 8 -2.32 -0.18 -4.64
N ARG A 9 -3.10 -1.23 -4.40
CA ARG A 9 -4.57 -1.19 -4.47
C ARG A 9 -5.14 -0.17 -3.49
N LEU A 10 -4.71 -0.21 -2.22
CA LEU A 10 -5.14 0.76 -1.21
C LEU A 10 -4.77 2.19 -1.60
N ARG A 11 -3.52 2.42 -2.04
CA ARG A 11 -3.06 3.74 -2.48
C ARG A 11 -3.91 4.27 -3.64
N MET A 12 -4.17 3.45 -4.65
CA MET A 12 -4.99 3.82 -5.81
C MET A 12 -6.43 4.10 -5.41
N PHE A 13 -7.01 3.30 -4.51
CA PHE A 13 -8.35 3.52 -3.95
C PHE A 13 -8.47 4.86 -3.22
N LYS A 14 -7.39 5.30 -2.54
CA LYS A 14 -7.33 6.61 -1.87
C LYS A 14 -6.88 7.75 -2.80
N GLU A 15 -6.63 7.48 -4.08
CA GLU A 15 -6.18 8.45 -5.08
C GLU A 15 -4.87 9.19 -4.71
N ILE A 16 -4.00 8.55 -3.90
CA ILE A 16 -2.74 9.15 -3.46
C ILE A 16 -1.63 8.81 -4.46
N LYS A 17 -0.83 9.80 -4.88
CA LYS A 17 0.33 9.55 -5.76
C LYS A 17 1.47 8.88 -4.99
N GLN A 18 2.26 8.03 -5.67
CA GLN A 18 3.43 7.38 -5.08
C GLN A 18 4.43 8.40 -4.49
N GLU A 19 4.65 9.52 -5.18
CA GLU A 19 5.52 10.61 -4.70
C GLU A 19 5.09 11.16 -3.34
N THR A 20 3.77 11.25 -3.08
CA THR A 20 3.24 11.79 -1.83
C THR A 20 3.51 10.84 -0.68
N VAL A 21 3.28 9.53 -0.87
CA VAL A 21 3.54 8.52 0.15
C VAL A 21 5.03 8.38 0.41
N ALA A 22 5.84 8.37 -0.66
CA ALA A 22 7.30 8.34 -0.57
C ALA A 22 7.85 9.49 0.26
N LYS A 23 7.35 10.72 0.03
CA LYS A 23 7.73 11.91 0.80
C LYS A 23 7.39 11.78 2.28
N ARG A 24 6.21 11.24 2.63
CA ARG A 24 5.80 10.99 4.02
C ARG A 24 6.67 9.93 4.71
N LEU A 25 7.12 8.93 3.96
CA LEU A 25 8.00 7.87 4.43
C LEU A 25 9.50 8.26 4.44
N GLY A 26 9.86 9.45 3.97
CA GLY A 26 11.26 9.88 3.87
C GLY A 26 12.08 9.07 2.86
N ILE A 27 11.44 8.49 1.84
CA ILE A 27 12.10 7.70 0.79
C ILE A 27 11.85 8.30 -0.60
N THR A 28 12.58 7.82 -1.60
CA THR A 28 12.35 8.22 -2.99
C THR A 28 11.08 7.57 -3.56
N GLN A 29 10.45 8.20 -4.57
CA GLN A 29 9.32 7.61 -5.28
C GLN A 29 9.70 6.26 -5.93
N GLN A 30 10.94 6.12 -6.41
CA GLN A 30 11.45 4.86 -6.96
C GLN A 30 11.52 3.76 -5.90
N ALA A 31 11.97 4.08 -4.68
CA ALA A 31 11.98 3.13 -3.56
C ALA A 31 10.56 2.69 -3.17
N TYR A 32 9.61 3.63 -3.16
CA TYR A 32 8.20 3.31 -2.91
C TYR A 32 7.59 2.46 -4.04
N SER A 33 7.95 2.74 -5.30
CA SER A 33 7.52 1.91 -6.43
C SER A 33 8.04 0.47 -6.32
N LYS A 34 9.31 0.27 -5.93
CA LYS A 34 9.85 -1.07 -5.64
C LYS A 34 9.07 -1.78 -4.54
N LEU A 35 8.73 -1.04 -3.48
CA LEU A 35 7.93 -1.55 -2.36
C LEU A 35 6.56 -2.07 -2.82
N GLU A 36 5.87 -1.35 -3.70
CA GLU A 36 4.57 -1.79 -4.27
C GLU A 36 4.66 -3.03 -5.15
N ASN A 37 5.87 -3.48 -5.52
CA ASN A 37 6.11 -4.70 -6.30
C ASN A 37 6.72 -5.84 -5.47
N LEU A 38 6.86 -5.68 -4.15
CA LEU A 38 7.34 -6.76 -3.28
C LEU A 38 6.26 -7.83 -3.08
N ASP A 39 6.66 -9.09 -3.06
CA ASP A 39 5.75 -10.20 -2.75
C ASP A 39 5.32 -10.20 -1.28
N ILE A 40 6.20 -9.72 -0.39
CA ILE A 40 6.01 -9.73 1.06
C ILE A 40 6.46 -8.40 1.66
N ILE A 41 5.60 -7.80 2.47
CA ILE A 41 5.91 -6.63 3.32
C ILE A 41 5.89 -7.08 4.77
N SER A 42 6.97 -6.75 5.50
CA SER A 42 7.09 -7.04 6.93
C SER A 42 6.09 -6.21 7.76
N GLY A 43 5.67 -6.73 8.92
CA GLY A 43 4.64 -6.10 9.75
C GLY A 43 4.98 -4.66 10.19
N ASN A 44 6.21 -4.41 10.63
CA ASN A 44 6.62 -3.05 11.04
C ASN A 44 6.56 -2.08 9.86
N ARG A 45 7.05 -2.51 8.68
CA ARG A 45 7.03 -1.66 7.48
C ARG A 45 5.61 -1.42 6.99
N LEU A 46 4.74 -2.43 7.10
CA LEU A 46 3.32 -2.31 6.77
C LEU A 46 2.65 -1.21 7.59
N ILE A 47 2.91 -1.16 8.91
CA ILE A 47 2.35 -0.13 9.80
C ILE A 47 2.78 1.27 9.34
N GLU A 48 4.07 1.49 9.10
CA GLU A 48 4.59 2.77 8.61
C GLU A 48 3.93 3.22 7.29
N ILE A 49 3.72 2.28 6.36
CA ILE A 49 3.06 2.57 5.09
C ILE A 49 1.59 2.94 5.30
N LEU A 50 0.88 2.22 6.16
CA LEU A 50 -0.52 2.48 6.47
C LEU A 50 -0.70 3.86 7.11
N ASP A 51 0.19 4.22 8.03
CA ASP A 51 0.24 5.57 8.61
C ASP A 51 0.50 6.63 7.54
N ALA A 52 1.46 6.41 6.64
CA ALA A 52 1.73 7.32 5.52
C ALA A 52 0.56 7.44 4.53
N LEU A 53 -0.28 6.41 4.41
CA LEU A 53 -1.50 6.41 3.62
C LEU A 53 -2.71 6.97 4.40
N ASN A 54 -2.54 7.32 5.68
CA ASN A 54 -3.62 7.67 6.61
C ASN A 54 -4.73 6.62 6.55
N SER A 55 -4.37 5.36 6.81
CA SER A 55 -5.27 4.22 6.69
C SER A 55 -4.97 3.15 7.74
N SER A 56 -5.93 2.25 7.93
CA SER A 56 -5.85 1.14 8.88
C SER A 56 -5.67 -0.21 8.17
N LEU A 57 -5.25 -1.21 8.93
CA LEU A 57 -5.19 -2.59 8.44
C LEU A 57 -6.57 -3.08 7.97
N LYS A 58 -7.63 -2.67 8.67
CA LYS A 58 -9.02 -3.01 8.32
C LYS A 58 -9.43 -2.45 6.96
N GLU A 59 -9.05 -1.20 6.65
CA GLU A 59 -9.28 -0.62 5.32
C GLU A 59 -8.48 -1.37 4.23
N LEU A 60 -7.22 -1.71 4.51
CA LEU A 60 -6.40 -2.51 3.58
C LEU A 60 -7.08 -3.84 3.25
N GLU A 61 -7.57 -4.57 4.26
CA GLU A 61 -8.29 -5.84 4.08
C GLU A 61 -9.58 -5.65 3.27
N ALA A 62 -10.37 -4.62 3.61
CA ALA A 62 -11.62 -4.32 2.91
C ALA A 62 -11.38 -4.03 1.42
N VAL A 63 -10.39 -3.18 1.11
CA VAL A 63 -10.03 -2.87 -0.28
C VAL A 63 -9.55 -4.12 -1.00
N ASN A 64 -8.66 -4.91 -0.40
CA ASN A 64 -8.17 -6.14 -1.04
C ASN A 64 -9.28 -7.16 -1.29
N LYS A 65 -10.26 -7.25 -0.39
CA LYS A 65 -11.44 -8.10 -0.59
C LYS A 65 -12.21 -7.66 -1.83
N LEU A 66 -12.44 -6.36 -2.02
CA LEU A 66 -13.12 -5.82 -3.21
C LEU A 66 -12.40 -6.20 -4.52
N TYR A 67 -11.06 -6.11 -4.54
CA TYR A 67 -10.25 -6.51 -5.71
C TYR A 67 -10.12 -8.03 -5.92
N SER A 68 -10.45 -8.84 -4.91
CA SER A 68 -10.47 -10.31 -5.03
C SER A 68 -11.81 -10.86 -5.50
N THR A 69 -12.88 -10.07 -5.36
CA THR A 69 -14.24 -10.43 -5.77
C THR A 69 -14.61 -9.95 -7.18
N THR A 70 -13.73 -9.19 -7.84
CA THR A 70 -13.94 -8.78 -9.24
C THR A 70 -13.73 -9.99 -10.15
N PRO A 71 -14.74 -10.44 -10.91
CA PRO A 71 -14.55 -11.51 -11.89
C PRO A 71 -13.50 -11.06 -12.92
N LYS A 72 -12.59 -11.98 -13.26
CA LYS A 72 -11.56 -11.79 -14.29
C LYS A 72 -12.18 -11.61 -15.67
#